data_AF-A0A4P6MFZ0-F1
#
_entry.id   AF-A0A4P6MFZ0-F1
#
_cell.length_a   1.000
_cell.length_b   1.000
_cell.length_c   1.000
_cell.angle_alpha   90.00
_cell.angle_beta   90.00
_cell.angle_gamma   90.00
#
_symmetry.space_group_name_H-M   'P 1'
#
loop_
_entity.id
_entity.type
_entity.pdbx_description
1 polymer ?
#
loop_
_entity_poly.entity_id
_entity_poly.type
_entity_poly.pdbx_seq_one_letter_code
_entity_poly.pdbx_strand_id
1 'polypeptide(L)' 'MSEGDPFRWSLKPGEAVRVGDDVEGIIEEVIWSRGMSSPFYLIEWWQDGDMRTWRFHAADVTKR' A
#
# COMPACT_ATOMS: atom_id res chain seq x y z
N MET A 1 24.91 -14.04 -5.34
CA MET A 1 24.07 -12.88 -5.00
C MET A 1 22.94 -13.43 -4.16
N SER A 2 22.90 -13.13 -2.87
CA SER A 2 21.80 -13.58 -2.01
C SER A 2 20.52 -12.90 -2.49
N GLU A 3 19.57 -13.69 -2.98
CA GLU A 3 18.20 -13.28 -3.27
C GLU A 3 17.68 -12.52 -2.05
N GLY A 4 17.56 -11.20 -2.19
CA GLY A 4 16.90 -10.39 -1.18
C GLY A 4 15.48 -10.90 -1.09
N ASP A 5 15.10 -11.40 0.08
CA ASP A 5 13.72 -11.71 0.42
C ASP A 5 12.82 -10.59 -0.15
N PRO A 6 11.92 -10.86 -1.11
CA PRO A 6 11.18 -9.81 -1.81
C PRO A 6 10.31 -8.99 -0.84
N PHE A 7 10.11 -9.46 0.39
CA PHE A 7 9.38 -8.78 1.45
C PHE A 7 10.21 -7.81 2.28
N ARG A 8 11.53 -7.70 2.05
CA ARG A 8 12.44 -6.85 2.83
C ARG A 8 12.18 -5.34 2.64
N TRP A 9 11.27 -4.98 1.74
CA TRP A 9 10.74 -3.62 1.54
C TRP A 9 9.21 -3.52 1.73
N SER A 10 8.59 -4.43 2.48
CA SER A 10 7.15 -4.38 2.73
C SER A 10 6.77 -3.05 3.37
N LEU A 11 5.99 -2.25 2.64
CA LEU A 11 5.41 -1.01 3.18
C LEU A 11 4.55 -1.34 4.40
N LYS A 12 4.52 -0.44 5.37
CA LYS A 12 3.93 -0.64 6.70
C LYS A 12 2.83 0.39 6.98
N PRO A 13 1.91 0.10 7.93
CA PRO A 13 0.98 1.09 8.41
C PRO A 13 1.69 2.37 8.88
N GLY A 14 1.08 3.52 8.57
CA GLY A 14 1.62 4.86 8.83
C GLY A 14 2.57 5.39 7.75
N GLU A 15 2.96 4.59 6.74
CA GLU A 15 3.80 5.09 5.66
C GLU A 15 2.99 5.86 4.61
N ALA A 16 3.54 7.00 4.18
CA ALA A 16 2.99 7.78 3.08
C ALA A 16 3.34 7.16 1.73
N VAL A 17 2.34 7.05 0.87
CA VAL A 17 2.41 6.32 -0.39
C VAL A 17 1.65 7.03 -1.51
N ARG A 18 1.95 6.62 -2.74
CA ARG A 18 1.19 6.95 -3.95
C ARG A 18 0.58 5.70 -4.56
N VAL A 19 -0.65 5.84 -5.08
CA VAL A 19 -1.28 4.85 -5.96
C VAL A 19 -1.58 5.50 -7.30
N GLY A 20 -0.90 5.02 -8.35
CA GLY A 20 -0.92 5.71 -9.65
C GLY A 20 -0.53 7.19 -9.52
N ASP A 21 -1.19 8.05 -10.31
CA ASP A 21 -0.93 9.49 -10.33
C ASP A 21 -1.91 10.32 -9.47
N ASP A 22 -3.00 9.69 -8.99
CA ASP A 22 -4.17 10.41 -8.45
C ASP A 22 -4.33 10.30 -6.93
N VAL A 23 -3.71 9.30 -6.29
CA VAL A 23 -3.92 9.02 -4.86
C VAL A 23 -2.63 9.19 -4.09
N GLU A 24 -2.57 10.22 -3.23
CA GLU A 24 -1.55 10.38 -2.19
C GLU A 24 -2.17 10.10 -0.83
N GLY A 25 -1.74 9.04 -0.16
CA GLY A 25 -2.38 8.56 1.07
C GLY A 25 -1.41 7.96 2.08
N ILE A 26 -1.97 7.42 3.16
CA ILE A 26 -1.27 6.70 4.22
C ILE A 26 -1.76 5.26 4.23
N ILE A 27 -0.85 4.31 4.42
CA ILE A 27 -1.23 2.90 4.67
C ILE A 27 -1.84 2.80 6.06
N GLU A 28 -3.07 2.31 6.15
CA GLU A 28 -3.72 1.98 7.42
C GLU A 28 -3.49 0.51 7.79
N GLU A 29 -3.59 -0.39 6.81
CA GLU A 29 -3.48 -1.83 7.05
C GLU A 29 -2.77 -2.58 5.92
N VAL A 30 -2.09 -3.66 6.27
CA VAL A 30 -1.49 -4.62 5.34
C VAL A 30 -2.26 -5.93 5.43
N ILE A 31 -2.88 -6.34 4.33
CA ILE A 31 -3.83 -7.45 4.30
C ILE A 31 -3.24 -8.61 3.48
N TRP A 32 -3.06 -9.75 4.13
CA TRP A 32 -2.60 -11.00 3.52
C TRP A 32 -3.74 -12.01 3.42
N SER A 33 -4.25 -12.24 2.20
CA SER A 33 -5.22 -13.31 1.97
C SER A 33 -4.52 -14.66 1.82
N ARG A 34 -5.22 -15.74 2.20
CA ARG A 34 -4.70 -17.11 2.09
C ARG A 34 -4.30 -17.41 0.65
N GLY A 35 -3.06 -17.85 0.46
CA GLY A 35 -2.53 -18.27 -0.85
C GLY A 35 -2.06 -17.14 -1.76
N MET A 36 -2.01 -15.90 -1.29
CA MET A 36 -1.43 -14.79 -2.06
C MET A 36 0.09 -14.69 -1.87
N SER A 37 0.78 -14.34 -2.95
CA SER A 37 2.21 -14.00 -2.94
C SER A 37 2.47 -12.52 -2.67
N SER A 38 1.44 -11.68 -2.68
CA SER A 38 1.52 -10.22 -2.52
C SER A 38 0.33 -9.73 -1.67
N PRO A 39 0.52 -8.73 -0.78
CA PRO A 39 -0.57 -8.22 0.03
C PRO A 39 -1.45 -7.23 -0.75
N PHE A 40 -2.58 -6.89 -0.14
CA PHE A 40 -3.28 -5.64 -0.39
C PHE A 40 -2.92 -4.61 0.69
N TYR A 41 -2.96 -3.33 0.33
CA TYR A 41 -2.87 -2.22 1.27
C TYR A 41 -4.21 -1.52 1.38
N LEU A 42 -4.70 -1.33 2.60
CA LEU A 42 -5.77 -0.37 2.86
C LEU A 42 -5.11 1.00 2.98
N ILE A 43 -5.48 1.93 2.09
CA ILE A 43 -4.92 3.27 2.05
C ILE A 43 -6.04 4.27 2.33
N GLU A 44 -5.76 5.21 3.23
CA GLU A 44 -6.59 6.37 3.54
C GLU A 44 -6.02 7.63 2.86
N TRP A 45 -6.87 8.45 2.25
CA TRP A 45 -6.49 9.73 1.66
C TRP A 45 -7.64 10.75 1.70
N TRP A 46 -7.32 12.03 1.52
CA TRP A 46 -8.30 13.11 1.44
C TRP A 46 -8.61 13.46 -0.02
N GLN A 47 -9.89 13.58 -0.35
CA GLN A 47 -10.34 14.04 -1.66
C GLN A 47 -11.60 14.90 -1.51
N ASP A 48 -11.57 16.10 -2.09
CA ASP A 48 -12.69 17.06 -2.08
C ASP A 48 -13.22 17.40 -0.69
N GLY A 49 -12.34 17.39 0.31
CA GLY A 49 -12.68 17.67 1.71
C GLY A 49 -13.21 16.46 2.49
N ASP A 50 -13.36 15.29 1.86
CA ASP A 50 -13.79 14.05 2.50
C ASP A 50 -12.64 13.06 2.66
N MET A 51 -12.72 12.25 3.72
CA MET A 51 -11.83 11.10 3.91
C MET A 51 -12.29 9.94 3.03
N ARG A 52 -11.35 9.35 2.29
CA ARG A 52 -11.54 8.16 1.46
C ARG A 52 -10.66 7.04 1.97
N THR A 53 -11.14 5.80 1.86
CA THR A 53 -10.36 4.62 2.21
C THR A 53 -10.66 3.49 1.23
N TRP A 54 -9.64 2.86 0.67
CA TRP A 54 -9.80 1.74 -0.27
C TRP A 54 -8.63 0.77 -0.25
N ARG A 55 -8.84 -0.43 -0.80
CA ARG A 55 -7.83 -1.48 -0.89
C ARG A 55 -7.16 -1.45 -2.26
N PHE A 56 -5.84 -1.47 -2.28
CA PHE A 56 -5.03 -1.49 -3.49
C PHE A 56 -4.08 -2.68 -3.50
N HIS A 57 -3.78 -3.21 -4.68
CA HIS A 57 -2.76 -4.24 -4.81
C HIS A 57 -1.39 -3.63 -4.55
N ALA A 58 -0.50 -4.36 -3.87
CA ALA A 58 0.85 -3.85 -3.59
C ALA A 58 1.64 -3.44 -4.84
N ALA A 59 1.34 -4.02 -6.01
CA ALA A 59 1.96 -3.67 -7.28
C ALA A 59 1.65 -2.23 -7.75
N ASP A 60 0.54 -1.65 -7.27
CA ASP A 60 0.11 -0.31 -7.65
C ASP A 60 0.58 0.76 -6.65
N VAL A 61 1.20 0.35 -5.54
CA VAL A 61 1.54 1.23 -4.41
C VAL A 61 3.04 1.47 -4.36
N THR A 62 3.42 2.74 -4.35
CA THR A 62 4.83 3.16 -4.28
C THR A 62 5.06 4.07 -3.08
N LYS A 63 6.26 4.01 -2.50
CA LYS A 63 6.67 4.89 -1.41
C LYS A 63 6.84 6.32 -1.94
N ARG A 64 6.35 7.31 -1.18
CA ARG A 64 6.52 8.73 -1.51
C ARG A 64 7.94 9.24 -1.29
#